data_AF-A0A0U5EZW2-F1
#
_entry.id   AF-A0A0U5EZW2-F1
#
_cell.length_a   1.000
_cell.length_b   1.000
_cell.length_c   1.000
_cell.angle_alpha   90.00
_cell.angle_beta   90.00
_cell.angle_gamma   90.00
#
_symmetry.space_group_name_H-M   'P 1'
#
loop_
_entity.id
_entity.type
_entity.pdbx_description
1 polymer ?
#
loop_
_entity_poly.entity_id
_entity_poly.type
_entity_poly.pdbx_seq_one_letter_code
_entity_poly.pdbx_strand_id
1 'polypeptide(L)'
;MSSARIRSLHALIRLRKKEADEARAGMARALAAENAALTELERQLTQIELERDEAEGDAGRESFRLWLPVAQENVAQAEQMVLKTRHDSIRVREELIQANAAYKAAQTLLEKREEEARVLLARREQAELDDLSRRARPFFQ
;
A
#
# COMPACT_ATOMS: atom_id res chain seq x y z
N MET A 1 -8.80 33.68 -4.63
CA MET A 1 -8.87 32.54 -3.67
C MET A 1 -8.81 31.16 -4.34
N SER A 2 -9.49 30.89 -5.46
CA SER A 2 -9.47 29.57 -6.15
C SER A 2 -8.07 29.02 -6.47
N SER A 3 -7.17 29.87 -7.02
CA SER A 3 -5.83 29.45 -7.44
C SER A 3 -4.93 28.96 -6.29
N ALA A 4 -5.01 29.56 -5.09
CA ALA A 4 -4.22 29.11 -3.94
C ALA A 4 -4.69 27.74 -3.43
N ARG A 5 -6.00 27.49 -3.43
CA ARG A 5 -6.61 26.23 -3.00
C ARG A 5 -6.27 25.08 -3.96
N ILE A 6 -6.31 25.34 -5.28
CA ILE A 6 -5.89 24.37 -6.30
C ILE A 6 -4.41 24.02 -6.13
N ARG A 7 -3.53 25.02 -5.94
CA ARG A 7 -2.11 24.77 -5.65
C ARG A 7 -1.89 23.93 -4.38
N SER A 8 -2.63 24.20 -3.31
CA SER A 8 -2.55 23.36 -2.09
C SER A 8 -3.03 21.93 -2.33
N LEU A 9 -4.04 21.72 -3.19
CA LEU A 9 -4.50 20.37 -3.55
C LEU A 9 -3.45 19.62 -4.37
N HIS A 10 -2.77 20.27 -5.32
CA HIS A 10 -1.63 19.65 -6.00
C HIS A 10 -0.49 19.28 -5.04
N ALA A 11 -0.20 20.12 -4.03
CA ALA A 11 0.78 19.80 -3.00
C ALA A 11 0.34 18.58 -2.17
N LEU A 12 -0.93 18.53 -1.77
CA LEU A 12 -1.52 17.40 -1.05
C LEU A 12 -1.47 16.11 -1.88
N ILE A 13 -1.81 16.15 -3.17
CA ILE A 13 -1.72 14.99 -4.07
C ILE A 13 -0.29 14.47 -4.16
N ARG A 14 0.70 15.35 -4.27
CA ARG A 14 2.12 14.95 -4.28
C ARG A 14 2.53 14.27 -2.97
N LEU A 15 2.06 14.77 -1.83
CA LEU A 15 2.30 14.14 -0.53
C LEU A 15 1.63 12.77 -0.44
N ARG A 16 0.32 12.68 -0.76
CA ARG A 16 -0.43 11.41 -0.72
C ARG A 16 0.12 10.37 -1.70
N LYS A 17 0.65 10.80 -2.84
CA LYS A 17 1.35 9.91 -3.77
C LYS A 17 2.58 9.29 -3.12
N LYS A 18 3.42 10.11 -2.48
CA LYS A 18 4.61 9.63 -1.76
C LYS A 18 4.24 8.64 -0.66
N GLU A 19 3.23 8.95 0.14
CA GLU A 19 2.73 8.05 1.20
C GLU A 19 2.23 6.71 0.61
N ALA A 20 1.52 6.73 -0.52
CA ALA A 20 1.06 5.51 -1.19
C ALA A 20 2.23 4.69 -1.78
N ASP A 21 3.24 5.36 -2.33
CA ASP A 21 4.46 4.72 -2.83
C ASP A 21 5.29 4.11 -1.67
N GLU A 22 5.40 4.81 -0.55
CA GLU A 22 6.03 4.31 0.68
C GLU A 22 5.30 3.10 1.27
N ALA A 23 3.96 3.16 1.35
CA ALA A 23 3.14 2.04 1.79
C ALA A 23 3.28 0.82 0.86
N ARG A 24 3.41 1.05 -0.46
CA ARG A 24 3.65 -0.02 -1.44
C ARG A 24 5.02 -0.67 -1.22
N ALA A 25 6.05 0.13 -0.99
CA ALA A 25 7.38 -0.38 -0.65
C ALA A 25 7.38 -1.12 0.71
N GLY A 26 6.58 -0.66 1.67
CA GLY A 26 6.32 -1.36 2.92
C GLY A 26 5.71 -2.74 2.68
N MET A 27 4.67 -2.82 1.85
CA MET A 27 3.99 -4.09 1.53
C MET A 27 4.93 -5.07 0.84
N ALA A 28 5.74 -4.61 -0.11
CA ALA A 28 6.72 -5.46 -0.77
C ALA A 28 7.73 -6.06 0.22
N ARG A 29 8.21 -5.26 1.19
CA ARG A 29 9.10 -5.74 2.26
C ARG A 29 8.40 -6.73 3.19
N ALA A 30 7.15 -6.48 3.57
CA ALA A 30 6.38 -7.39 4.42
C ALA A 30 6.16 -8.76 3.75
N LEU A 31 5.82 -8.77 2.47
CA LEU A 31 5.67 -10.01 1.70
C LEU A 31 7.00 -10.76 1.54
N ALA A 32 8.10 -10.04 1.32
CA ALA A 32 9.43 -10.66 1.26
C ALA A 32 9.81 -11.31 2.60
N ALA A 33 9.51 -10.65 3.73
CA ALA A 33 9.73 -11.21 5.06
C ALA A 33 8.85 -12.43 5.35
N GLU A 34 7.56 -12.38 4.96
CA GLU A 34 6.65 -13.52 5.07
C GLU A 34 7.14 -14.72 4.25
N ASN A 35 7.57 -14.49 3.02
CA ASN A 35 8.11 -15.55 2.17
C ASN A 35 9.42 -16.14 2.76
N ALA A 36 10.32 -15.29 3.27
CA ALA A 36 11.53 -15.75 3.92
C ALA A 36 11.24 -16.61 5.17
N ALA A 37 10.23 -16.24 5.97
CA ALA A 37 9.82 -17.03 7.12
C ALA A 37 9.24 -18.40 6.72
N LEU A 38 8.46 -18.45 5.63
CA LEU A 38 7.93 -19.71 5.09
C LEU A 38 9.05 -20.61 4.56
N THR A 39 10.00 -20.05 3.81
CA THR A 39 11.17 -20.81 3.31
C THR A 39 12.02 -21.35 4.46
N GLU A 40 12.20 -20.58 5.53
CA GLU A 40 12.94 -21.07 6.71
C GLU A 40 12.19 -22.20 7.43
N LEU A 41 10.86 -22.09 7.59
CA LEU A 41 10.06 -23.16 8.16
C LEU A 41 10.16 -24.45 7.33
N GLU A 42 10.03 -24.33 6.01
CA GLU A 42 10.19 -25.46 5.08
C GLU A 42 11.59 -26.08 5.20
N ARG A 43 12.64 -25.26 5.24
CA ARG A 43 14.02 -25.71 5.43
C ARG A 43 14.20 -26.52 6.72
N GLN A 44 13.62 -26.07 7.83
CA GLN A 44 13.72 -26.76 9.12
C GLN A 44 12.98 -28.11 9.10
N LEU A 45 11.80 -28.18 8.47
CA LEU A 45 11.06 -29.42 8.31
C LEU A 45 11.82 -30.42 7.42
N THR A 46 12.35 -29.96 6.29
CA THR A 46 13.18 -30.78 5.41
C THR A 46 14.43 -31.30 6.12
N GLN A 47 15.08 -30.48 6.97
CA GLN A 47 16.23 -30.95 7.75
C GLN A 47 15.86 -32.12 8.67
N ILE A 48 14.70 -32.05 9.34
CA ILE A 48 14.24 -33.14 10.21
C ILE A 48 14.00 -34.43 9.40
N GLU A 49 13.44 -34.32 8.20
CA GLU A 49 13.22 -35.47 7.31
C GLU A 49 14.55 -36.10 6.88
N LEU A 50 15.53 -35.28 6.47
CA LEU A 50 16.86 -35.75 6.08
C LEU A 50 17.58 -36.45 7.24
N GLU A 51 17.63 -35.82 8.41
CA GLU A 51 18.30 -36.38 9.60
C GLU A 51 17.63 -37.67 10.08
N ARG A 52 16.30 -37.79 9.92
CA ARG A 52 15.57 -39.02 10.22
C ARG A 52 15.97 -40.15 9.26
N ASP A 53 16.06 -39.83 7.97
CA ASP A 53 16.35 -40.81 6.93
C ASP A 53 17.83 -41.25 6.96
N GLU A 54 18.74 -40.37 7.41
CA GLU A 54 20.17 -40.67 7.61
C GLU A 54 20.49 -41.39 8.94
N ALA A 55 19.52 -41.48 9.87
CA ALA A 55 19.72 -42.10 11.19
C ALA A 55 19.82 -43.63 11.12
N GLU A 56 20.98 -44.14 10.72
CA GLU A 56 21.29 -45.57 10.67
C GLU A 56 22.07 -46.08 11.91
N GLY A 57 21.86 -47.35 12.26
CA GLY A 57 22.49 -47.99 13.43
C GLY A 57 22.03 -47.41 14.78
N ASP A 58 22.47 -48.03 15.88
CA ASP A 58 22.07 -47.58 17.22
C ASP A 58 22.66 -46.22 17.61
N ALA A 59 23.89 -45.94 17.19
CA ALA A 59 24.55 -44.65 17.46
C ALA A 59 23.91 -43.48 16.69
N GLY A 60 23.52 -43.70 15.42
CA GLY A 60 22.82 -42.69 14.62
C GLY A 60 21.42 -42.39 15.18
N ARG A 61 20.67 -43.44 15.54
CA ARG A 61 19.36 -43.29 16.18
C ARG A 61 19.41 -42.58 17.52
N GLU A 62 20.42 -42.85 18.35
CA GLU A 62 20.59 -42.15 19.63
C GLU A 62 20.95 -40.68 19.42
N SER A 63 21.83 -40.38 18.47
CA SER A 63 22.21 -39.00 18.12
C SER A 63 20.99 -38.21 17.62
N PHE A 64 20.18 -38.81 16.74
CA PHE A 64 18.92 -38.22 16.27
C PHE A 64 17.94 -37.95 17.42
N ARG A 65 17.79 -38.89 18.37
CA ARG A 65 16.93 -38.71 19.56
C ARG A 65 17.33 -37.54 20.43
N LEU A 66 18.63 -37.31 20.60
CA LEU A 66 19.15 -36.19 21.39
C LEU A 66 18.98 -34.85 20.66
N TRP A 67 19.09 -34.84 19.33
CA TRP A 67 18.96 -33.65 18.50
C TRP A 67 17.50 -33.22 18.26
N LEU A 68 16.59 -34.17 18.07
CA LEU A 68 15.20 -33.92 17.66
C LEU A 68 14.45 -32.88 18.52
N PRO A 69 14.56 -32.86 19.87
CA PRO A 69 13.89 -31.83 20.67
C PRO A 69 14.35 -30.40 20.34
N VAL A 70 15.64 -30.20 20.04
CA VAL A 70 16.18 -28.91 19.64
C VAL A 70 15.65 -28.52 18.25
N ALA A 71 15.58 -29.48 17.33
CA ALA A 71 15.01 -29.24 16.00
C ALA A 71 13.51 -28.86 16.08
N GLN A 72 12.75 -29.52 16.95
CA GLN A 72 11.34 -29.20 17.20
C GLN A 72 11.16 -27.80 17.78
N GLU A 73 12.05 -27.36 18.67
CA GLU A 73 12.04 -25.98 19.17
C GLU A 73 12.31 -24.97 18.05
N ASN A 74 13.26 -25.25 17.15
CA ASN A 74 13.52 -24.39 15.99
C ASN A 74 12.31 -24.31 15.05
N VAL A 75 11.60 -25.42 14.81
CA VAL A 75 10.36 -25.44 14.02
C VAL A 75 9.30 -24.57 14.70
N ALA A 76 9.09 -24.73 16.01
CA ALA A 76 8.11 -23.91 16.74
C ALA A 76 8.43 -22.41 16.67
N GLN A 77 9.73 -22.03 16.73
CA GLN A 77 10.15 -20.65 16.54
C GLN A 77 9.91 -20.15 15.10
N ALA A 78 10.17 -20.98 14.08
CA ALA A 78 9.90 -20.65 12.69
C ALA A 78 8.40 -20.48 12.42
N GLU A 79 7.54 -21.33 12.99
CA GLU A 79 6.08 -21.19 12.93
C GLU A 79 5.60 -19.87 13.57
N GLN A 80 6.14 -19.51 14.73
CA GLN A 80 5.85 -18.22 15.36
C GLN A 80 6.28 -17.04 14.49
N MET A 81 7.43 -17.15 13.83
CA MET A 81 7.89 -16.12 12.89
C MET A 81 6.93 -15.98 11.72
N VAL A 82 6.47 -17.08 11.11
CA VAL A 82 5.48 -17.06 10.03
C VAL A 82 4.19 -16.37 10.47
N LEU A 83 3.68 -16.69 11.66
CA LEU A 83 2.48 -16.05 12.22
C LEU A 83 2.68 -14.55 12.39
N LYS A 84 3.84 -14.13 12.93
CA LYS A 84 4.18 -12.73 13.11
C LYS A 84 4.26 -11.99 11.78
N THR A 85 4.99 -12.52 10.81
CA THR A 85 5.15 -11.88 9.49
C THR A 85 3.83 -11.80 8.72
N ARG A 86 2.94 -12.79 8.89
CA ARG A 86 1.57 -12.75 8.33
C ARG A 86 0.73 -11.65 8.96
N HIS A 87 0.78 -11.51 10.29
CA HIS A 87 0.08 -10.43 10.96
C HIS A 87 0.59 -9.06 10.49
N ASP A 88 1.92 -8.91 10.37
CA ASP A 88 2.53 -7.70 9.86
C ASP A 88 2.15 -7.42 8.39
N SER A 89 2.07 -8.43 7.53
CA SER A 89 1.65 -8.27 6.14
C SER A 89 0.19 -7.84 6.01
N ILE A 90 -0.70 -8.35 6.87
CA ILE A 90 -2.10 -7.91 6.96
C ILE A 90 -2.18 -6.44 7.38
N ARG A 91 -1.48 -6.04 8.45
CA ARG A 91 -1.47 -4.65 8.92
C ARG A 91 -0.97 -3.68 7.84
N VAL A 92 0.14 -4.01 7.19
CA VAL A 92 0.72 -3.16 6.14
C VAL A 92 -0.19 -3.11 4.89
N ARG A 93 -0.92 -4.19 4.61
CA ARG A 93 -1.93 -4.19 3.55
C ARG A 93 -3.06 -3.21 3.83
N GLU A 94 -3.53 -3.13 5.07
CA GLU A 94 -4.55 -2.15 5.47
C GLU A 94 -4.03 -0.72 5.30
N GLU A 95 -2.80 -0.44 5.72
CA GLU A 95 -2.14 0.86 5.53
C GLU A 95 -2.05 1.25 4.06
N LEU A 96 -1.69 0.30 3.17
CA LEU A 96 -1.65 0.53 1.74
C LEU A 96 -3.04 0.84 1.15
N ILE A 97 -4.10 0.15 1.62
CA ILE A 97 -5.47 0.43 1.20
C ILE A 97 -5.85 1.86 1.59
N GLN A 98 -5.57 2.27 2.82
CA GLN A 98 -5.88 3.62 3.31
C GLN A 98 -5.09 4.70 2.57
N ALA A 99 -3.80 4.49 2.33
CA ALA A 99 -2.97 5.44 1.60
C ALA A 99 -3.46 5.63 0.15
N ASN A 100 -3.82 4.54 -0.54
CA ASN A 100 -4.40 4.60 -1.88
C ASN A 100 -5.78 5.29 -1.89
N ALA A 101 -6.62 5.02 -0.90
CA ALA A 101 -7.93 5.67 -0.77
C ALA A 101 -7.77 7.18 -0.56
N ALA A 102 -6.86 7.60 0.33
CA ALA A 102 -6.56 9.02 0.57
C ALA A 102 -5.98 9.72 -0.67
N TYR A 103 -5.10 9.04 -1.41
CA TYR A 103 -4.56 9.56 -2.67
C TYR A 103 -5.67 9.76 -3.72
N LYS A 104 -6.52 8.76 -3.93
CA LYS A 104 -7.65 8.85 -4.86
C LYS A 104 -8.64 9.93 -4.43
N ALA A 105 -8.94 10.05 -3.14
CA ALA A 105 -9.82 11.10 -2.64
C ALA A 105 -9.28 12.51 -2.92
N ALA A 106 -7.96 12.72 -2.77
CA ALA A 106 -7.32 13.99 -3.10
C ALA A 106 -7.39 14.32 -4.59
N GLN A 107 -7.22 13.32 -5.48
CA GLN A 107 -7.38 13.49 -6.93
C GLN A 107 -8.82 13.89 -7.29
N THR A 108 -9.81 13.14 -6.81
CA THR A 108 -11.23 13.43 -7.03
C THR A 108 -11.60 14.84 -6.54
N LEU A 109 -11.03 15.29 -5.41
CA LEU A 109 -11.30 16.62 -4.89
C LEU A 109 -10.71 17.72 -5.80
N LEU A 110 -9.51 17.51 -6.35
CA LEU A 110 -8.92 18.44 -7.30
C LEU A 110 -9.78 18.52 -8.58
N GLU A 111 -10.15 17.38 -9.16
CA GLU A 111 -10.97 17.32 -10.38
C GLU A 111 -12.29 18.11 -10.21
N LYS A 112 -12.99 17.89 -9.08
CA LYS A 112 -14.20 18.65 -8.76
C LYS A 112 -13.95 20.16 -8.67
N ARG A 113 -12.82 20.58 -8.10
CA ARG A 113 -12.48 22.00 -7.94
C ARG A 113 -12.09 22.66 -9.25
N GLU A 114 -11.40 21.94 -10.11
CA GLU A 114 -11.08 22.41 -11.46
C GLU A 114 -12.34 22.55 -12.30
N GLU A 115 -13.26 21.59 -12.21
CA GLU A 115 -14.55 21.66 -12.91
C GLU A 115 -15.42 22.82 -12.40
N GLU A 116 -15.53 23.00 -11.08
CA GLU A 116 -16.20 24.17 -10.48
C GLU A 116 -15.59 25.49 -10.99
N ALA A 117 -14.24 25.57 -11.08
CA ALA A 117 -13.55 26.75 -11.57
C ALA A 117 -13.82 27.01 -13.06
N ARG A 118 -13.85 25.96 -13.89
CA ARG A 118 -14.20 26.04 -15.32
C ARG A 118 -15.63 26.53 -15.52
N VAL A 119 -16.60 25.96 -14.81
CA VAL A 119 -18.00 26.38 -14.89
C VAL A 119 -18.18 27.84 -14.47
N LEU A 120 -17.49 28.28 -13.41
CA LEU A 120 -17.56 29.68 -12.96
C LEU A 120 -16.95 30.64 -13.98
N LEU A 121 -15.86 30.24 -14.65
CA LEU A 121 -15.23 31.05 -15.69
C LEU A 121 -16.14 31.17 -16.92
N ALA A 122 -16.70 30.05 -17.40
CA ALA A 122 -17.64 30.05 -18.52
C ALA A 122 -18.89 30.90 -18.24
N ARG A 123 -19.42 30.86 -17.01
CA ARG A 123 -20.55 31.72 -16.61
C ARG A 123 -20.21 33.20 -16.62
N ARG A 124 -18.97 33.58 -16.27
CA ARG A 124 -18.52 34.97 -16.32
C ARG A 124 -18.35 35.45 -17.75
N GLU A 125 -17.70 34.64 -18.59
CA GLU A 125 -17.54 34.93 -20.01
C GLU A 125 -18.89 35.13 -20.70
N GLN A 126 -19.87 34.24 -20.42
CA GLN A 126 -21.22 34.38 -20.96
C GLN A 126 -21.89 35.67 -20.49
N ALA A 127 -21.78 36.02 -19.20
CA ALA A 127 -22.37 37.25 -18.67
C ALA A 127 -21.74 38.50 -19.29
N GLU A 128 -20.43 38.50 -19.54
CA GLU A 128 -19.73 39.61 -20.21
C GLU A 128 -20.19 39.74 -21.68
N LEU A 129 -20.35 38.64 -22.41
CA LEU A 129 -20.88 38.64 -23.78
C LEU A 129 -22.33 39.14 -23.85
N ASP A 130 -23.17 38.74 -22.90
CA ASP A 130 -24.56 39.18 -22.80
C ASP A 130 -24.64 40.70 -22.52
N ASP A 131 -23.81 41.20 -21.61
CA ASP A 131 -23.72 42.63 -21.29
C ASP A 131 -23.21 43.46 -22.47
N LEU A 132 -22.20 42.98 -23.20
CA LEU A 132 -21.73 43.61 -24.44
C LEU A 132 -22.83 43.65 -25.50
N SER A 133 -23.57 42.54 -25.67
CA SER A 133 -24.69 42.46 -26.61
C SER A 133 -25.83 43.43 -26.27
N ARG A 134 -26.10 43.65 -24.97
CA ARG A 134 -27.09 44.64 -24.52
C ARG A 134 -26.63 46.07 -24.77
N ARG A 135 -25.34 46.37 -24.60
CA ARG A 135 -24.76 47.71 -24.85
C ARG A 135 -24.62 48.03 -26.34
N ALA A 136 -24.41 47.02 -27.18
CA ALA A 136 -24.21 47.17 -28.61
C ALA A 136 -25.53 47.26 -29.42
N ARG A 137 -26.70 47.03 -28.80
CA ARG A 137 -27.99 47.37 -29.43
C ARG A 137 -28.19 48.88 -29.33
N PRO A 138 -28.12 49.64 -30.44
CA PRO A 138 -28.61 51.00 -30.41
C PRO A 138 -30.12 50.91 -30.14
N PHE A 139 -30.64 51.82 -29.31
CA PHE A 139 -32.07 52.09 -29.29
C PHE A 139 -32.46 52.48 -30.72
N PHE A 140 -32.97 51.52 -31.50
CA PHE A 140 -33.75 51.82 -32.69
C PHE A 140 -35.12 52.31 -32.18
N GLN A 141 -35.20 53.62 -31.97
CA GLN A 141 -36.44 54.38 -31.99
C GLN A 141 -36.59 55.03 -33.36
#